data_AF-A0A1R3I3V8-F1
#
_entry.id   AF-A0A1R3I3V8-F1
#
_cell.length_a   1.000
_cell.length_b   1.000
_cell.length_c   1.000
_cell.angle_alpha   90.00
_cell.angle_beta   90.00
_cell.angle_gamma   90.00
#
_symmetry.space_group_name_H-M   'P 1'
#
loop_
_entity.id
_entity.type
_entity.pdbx_description
1 polymer ?
#
loop_
_entity_poly.entity_id
_entity_poly.type
_entity_poly.pdbx_seq_one_letter_code
_entity_poly.pdbx_strand_id
1 'polypeptide(L)'
;MYEILFANSVITKYLLLIRQLFFVAKKLDKRLSDLGATAVIDRGLGDDQHPSGYEAALDPWMASLWSRLSEIKPNFFLEGPDFLNVELIGQPKFQVSYHNVDNMDSQLLTAGDIEYLVMQIGRARSMSAGRVSHEKSKPDAFLKMINNYPLTRASHEKDVRHLEFEFLSQVIQYEVGDVLEVLPSQNPAAVDSFLQRCNLDPESFITVLTSKD
;
A
#
# COMPACT_ATOMS: atom_id res chain seq x y z
N MET A 1 7.59 39.79 17.66
CA MET A 1 6.75 39.12 18.68
C MET A 1 5.67 38.33 17.96
N TYR A 2 6.03 37.16 17.43
CA TYR A 2 5.10 36.14 16.93
C TYR A 2 5.70 34.82 17.41
N GLU A 3 5.43 34.55 18.69
CA GLU A 3 5.81 33.30 19.35
C GLU A 3 5.08 32.14 18.67
N ILE A 4 5.89 31.22 18.13
CA ILE A 4 5.81 29.76 18.26
C ILE A 4 4.55 29.24 19.01
N LEU A 5 3.38 29.40 18.39
CA LEU A 5 2.13 28.75 18.82
C LEU A 5 1.81 27.51 17.98
N PHE A 6 2.45 27.34 16.82
CA PHE A 6 2.22 26.19 15.95
C PHE A 6 2.89 24.88 16.44
N ALA A 7 3.95 24.98 17.26
CA ALA A 7 4.64 23.79 17.77
C ALA A 7 3.80 23.03 18.81
N ASN A 8 3.01 23.74 19.63
CA ASN A 8 2.24 23.09 20.70
C ASN A 8 1.05 22.27 20.17
N SER A 9 0.37 22.71 19.10
CA SER A 9 -0.77 21.95 18.54
C SER A 9 -0.32 20.63 17.91
N VAL A 10 0.78 20.65 17.16
CA VAL A 10 1.35 19.46 16.50
C VAL A 10 1.88 18.47 17.54
N ILE A 11 2.67 18.94 18.52
CA ILE A 11 3.22 18.07 19.59
C ILE A 11 2.08 17.46 20.43
N THR A 12 1.04 18.23 20.76
CA THR A 12 -0.10 17.71 21.53
C THR A 12 -0.87 16.64 20.76
N LYS A 13 -1.00 16.77 19.43
CA LYS A 13 -1.64 15.78 18.56
C LYS A 13 -0.84 14.47 18.47
N TYR A 14 0.49 14.55 18.35
CA TYR A 14 1.37 13.37 18.40
C TYR A 14 1.37 12.70 19.79
N LEU A 15 1.36 13.48 20.86
CA LEU A 15 1.28 12.95 22.23
C LEU A 15 -0.07 12.27 22.52
N LEU A 16 -1.18 12.79 21.95
CA LEU A 16 -2.50 12.15 22.01
C LEU A 16 -2.60 10.88 21.17
N LEU A 17 -1.91 10.81 20.03
CA LEU A 17 -1.86 9.62 19.18
C LEU A 17 -1.11 8.47 19.88
N ILE A 18 0.00 8.78 20.57
CA ILE A 18 0.76 7.80 21.39
C ILE A 18 -0.07 7.27 22.57
N ARG A 19 -1.08 7.99 23.05
CA ARG A 19 -1.95 7.53 24.15
C ARG A 19 -2.98 6.47 23.75
N GLN A 20 -3.15 6.17 22.46
CA GLN A 20 -4.16 5.24 21.97
C GLN A 20 -3.57 4.04 21.20
N LEU A 21 -2.43 3.52 21.66
CA LEU A 21 -1.84 2.29 21.10
C LEU A 21 -2.90 1.17 21.02
N PHE A 22 -3.08 0.65 19.81
CA PHE A 22 -3.96 -0.48 19.48
C PHE A 22 -5.45 -0.26 19.77
N PHE A 23 -5.95 0.98 19.78
CA PHE A 23 -7.34 1.30 20.13
C PHE A 23 -8.38 0.52 19.31
N VAL A 24 -8.22 0.48 17.97
CA VAL A 24 -9.16 -0.22 17.08
C VAL A 24 -9.23 -1.71 17.41
N ALA A 25 -8.08 -2.37 17.54
CA ALA A 25 -7.98 -3.78 17.87
C ALA A 25 -8.52 -4.10 19.28
N LYS A 26 -8.24 -3.23 20.27
CA LYS A 26 -8.75 -3.35 21.64
C LYS A 26 -10.27 -3.21 21.71
N LYS A 27 -10.82 -2.23 20.99
CA LYS A 27 -12.27 -2.00 20.93
C LYS A 27 -13.00 -3.15 20.24
N LEU A 28 -12.44 -3.68 19.15
CA LEU A 28 -13.01 -4.83 18.44
C LEU A 28 -13.04 -6.08 19.32
N ASP A 29 -11.90 -6.45 19.89
CA ASP A 29 -11.76 -7.61 20.78
C ASP A 29 -12.72 -7.55 21.97
N LYS A 30 -12.77 -6.39 22.66
CA LYS A 30 -13.73 -6.17 23.74
C LYS A 30 -15.17 -6.33 23.25
N ARG A 31 -15.51 -5.77 22.08
CA ARG A 31 -16.87 -5.86 21.54
C ARG A 31 -17.26 -7.30 21.20
N LEU A 32 -16.33 -8.09 20.65
CA LEU A 32 -16.56 -9.50 20.36
C LEU A 32 -16.80 -10.28 21.66
N SER A 33 -15.98 -10.04 22.69
CA SER A 33 -16.17 -10.64 24.01
C SER A 33 -17.50 -10.25 24.65
N ASP A 34 -17.88 -8.97 24.61
CA ASP A 34 -19.16 -8.47 25.14
C ASP A 34 -20.37 -9.09 24.41
N LEU A 35 -20.19 -9.57 23.17
CA LEU A 35 -21.21 -10.29 22.38
C LEU A 35 -21.20 -11.81 22.59
N GLY A 36 -20.35 -12.32 23.50
CA GLY A 36 -20.26 -13.74 23.85
C GLY A 36 -19.27 -14.55 22.99
N ALA A 37 -18.46 -13.91 22.14
CA ALA A 37 -17.39 -14.61 21.46
C ALA A 37 -16.28 -15.02 22.44
N THR A 38 -15.67 -16.18 22.21
CA THR A 38 -14.50 -16.65 22.95
C THR A 38 -13.28 -16.51 22.06
N ALA A 39 -12.22 -15.87 22.58
CA ALA A 39 -10.98 -15.70 21.85
C ALA A 39 -10.30 -17.07 21.64
N VAL A 40 -9.79 -17.31 20.42
CA VAL A 40 -9.02 -18.52 20.09
C VAL A 40 -7.62 -18.45 20.69
N ILE A 41 -6.99 -17.29 20.58
CA ILE A 41 -5.72 -16.89 21.20
C ILE A 41 -5.80 -15.43 21.64
N ASP A 42 -4.83 -14.97 22.41
CA ASP A 42 -4.71 -13.56 22.78
C ASP A 42 -4.52 -12.63 21.57
N ARG A 43 -5.01 -11.40 21.69
CA ARG A 43 -4.90 -10.38 20.66
C ARG A 43 -3.44 -9.99 20.38
N GLY A 44 -3.04 -10.03 19.11
CA GLY A 44 -1.75 -9.53 18.65
C GLY A 44 -1.66 -8.00 18.70
N LEU A 45 -0.50 -7.48 19.13
CA LEU A 45 -0.23 -6.04 19.27
C LEU A 45 0.99 -5.66 18.41
N GLY A 46 0.78 -5.59 17.09
CA GLY A 46 1.83 -5.27 16.12
C GLY A 46 2.35 -3.84 16.23
N ASP A 47 3.63 -3.68 16.60
CA ASP A 47 4.26 -2.36 16.79
C ASP A 47 5.12 -1.97 15.57
N ASP A 48 4.64 -1.02 14.78
CA ASP A 48 5.36 -0.49 13.62
C ASP A 48 6.62 0.33 14.00
N GLN A 49 6.75 0.74 15.28
CA GLN A 49 7.95 1.43 15.79
C GLN A 49 9.05 0.46 16.22
N HIS A 50 8.78 -0.85 16.26
CA HIS A 50 9.79 -1.84 16.58
C HIS A 50 10.89 -1.86 15.48
N PRO A 51 12.18 -2.13 15.80
CA PRO A 51 13.25 -2.16 14.80
C PRO A 51 13.01 -3.12 13.62
N SER A 52 12.27 -4.20 13.85
CA SER A 52 11.83 -5.16 12.82
C SER A 52 10.41 -4.92 12.30
N GLY A 53 9.83 -3.75 12.60
CA GLY A 53 8.44 -3.41 12.28
C GLY A 53 7.40 -4.27 12.99
N TYR A 54 6.16 -4.20 12.51
CA TYR A 54 5.02 -4.95 13.07
C TYR A 54 5.20 -6.47 12.97
N GLU A 55 6.06 -6.94 12.06
CA GLU A 55 6.39 -8.38 11.87
C GLU A 55 6.95 -9.01 13.14
N ALA A 56 7.66 -8.24 13.98
CA ALA A 56 8.22 -8.73 15.24
C ALA A 56 7.17 -9.32 16.20
N ALA A 57 5.95 -8.78 16.16
CA ALA A 57 4.83 -9.33 16.91
C ALA A 57 3.93 -10.21 16.04
N LEU A 58 3.88 -9.98 14.73
CA LEU A 58 3.04 -10.76 13.82
C LEU A 58 3.52 -12.21 13.70
N ASP A 59 4.81 -12.45 13.48
CA ASP A 59 5.33 -13.80 13.25
C ASP A 59 5.09 -14.74 14.45
N PRO A 60 5.44 -14.39 15.71
CA PRO A 60 5.15 -15.25 16.86
C PRO A 60 3.65 -15.41 17.13
N TRP A 61 2.86 -14.37 16.83
CA TRP A 61 1.41 -14.42 16.98
C TRP A 61 0.77 -15.36 15.95
N MET A 62 1.23 -15.33 14.68
CA MET A 62 0.78 -16.25 13.64
C MET A 62 1.14 -17.69 13.98
N ALA A 63 2.37 -17.96 14.44
CA ALA A 63 2.76 -19.30 14.90
C ALA A 63 1.83 -19.83 16.01
N SER A 64 1.52 -18.98 17.00
CA SER A 64 0.59 -19.32 18.08
C SER A 64 -0.83 -19.58 17.55
N LEU A 65 -1.29 -18.79 16.57
CA LEU A 65 -2.59 -18.96 15.94
C LEU A 65 -2.68 -20.30 15.22
N TRP A 66 -1.70 -20.62 14.37
CA TRP A 66 -1.70 -21.86 13.60
C TRP A 66 -1.59 -23.09 14.50
N SER A 67 -0.75 -23.05 15.53
CA SER A 67 -0.69 -24.09 16.57
C SER A 67 -2.07 -24.30 17.19
N ARG A 68 -2.71 -23.23 17.65
CA ARG A 68 -4.01 -23.33 18.32
C ARG A 68 -5.13 -23.81 17.41
N LEU A 69 -5.14 -23.37 16.15
CA LEU A 69 -6.12 -23.83 15.16
C LEU A 69 -5.94 -25.32 14.84
N SER A 70 -4.70 -25.81 14.79
CA SER A 70 -4.41 -27.22 14.57
C SER A 70 -4.96 -28.10 15.70
N GLU A 71 -4.91 -27.63 16.95
CA GLU A 71 -5.51 -28.32 18.10
C GLU A 71 -7.04 -28.35 18.06
N ILE A 72 -7.67 -27.24 17.67
CA ILE A 72 -9.14 -27.11 17.61
C ILE A 72 -9.71 -27.93 16.44
N LYS A 73 -8.98 -28.00 15.33
CA LYS A 73 -9.43 -28.61 14.08
C LYS A 73 -8.35 -29.48 13.43
N PRO A 74 -7.94 -30.60 14.06
CA PRO A 74 -6.84 -31.43 13.55
C PRO A 74 -7.05 -31.94 12.12
N ASN A 75 -8.30 -32.19 11.73
CA ASN A 75 -8.64 -32.69 10.40
C ASN A 75 -8.31 -31.71 9.26
N PHE A 76 -8.16 -30.42 9.54
CA PHE A 76 -7.72 -29.42 8.57
C PHE A 76 -6.18 -29.32 8.48
N PHE A 77 -5.46 -29.92 9.42
CA PHE A 77 -4.01 -29.87 9.56
C PHE A 77 -3.44 -31.29 9.70
N LEU A 78 -3.72 -32.15 8.71
CA LEU A 78 -3.36 -33.57 8.75
C LEU A 78 -1.85 -33.81 8.96
N GLU A 79 -1.02 -32.89 8.49
CA GLU A 79 0.44 -32.98 8.56
C GLU A 79 1.04 -31.98 9.56
N GLY A 80 0.20 -31.27 10.32
CA GLY A 80 0.59 -30.25 11.29
C GLY A 80 0.63 -28.82 10.73
N PRO A 81 0.78 -27.80 11.61
CA PRO A 81 0.74 -26.39 11.21
C PRO A 81 1.97 -25.92 10.43
N ASP A 82 3.12 -26.61 10.58
CA ASP A 82 4.40 -26.23 9.95
C ASP A 82 4.67 -26.98 8.64
N PHE A 83 3.76 -27.87 8.21
CA PHE A 83 3.98 -28.69 7.02
C PHE A 83 3.73 -27.89 5.74
N LEU A 84 4.81 -27.53 5.06
CA LEU A 84 4.77 -26.93 3.73
C LEU A 84 4.86 -28.04 2.68
N ASN A 85 3.72 -28.51 2.18
CA ASN A 85 3.73 -29.31 0.97
C ASN A 85 3.83 -28.38 -0.25
N VAL A 86 4.95 -28.42 -0.96
CA VAL A 86 5.17 -27.65 -2.19
C VAL A 86 4.12 -28.02 -3.27
N GLU A 87 3.58 -29.24 -3.22
CA GLU A 87 2.49 -29.70 -4.09
C GLU A 87 1.10 -29.20 -3.64
N LEU A 88 0.94 -28.75 -2.39
CA LEU A 88 -0.28 -28.09 -1.87
C LEU A 88 -0.19 -26.57 -1.88
N ILE A 89 0.89 -25.97 -2.40
CA ILE A 89 0.85 -24.56 -2.77
C ILE A 89 -0.28 -24.45 -3.79
N GLY A 90 -1.43 -23.95 -3.33
CA GLY A 90 -2.65 -23.90 -4.14
C GLY A 90 -2.39 -23.26 -5.48
N GLN A 91 -3.26 -23.53 -6.46
CA GLN A 91 -3.12 -22.92 -7.78
C GLN A 91 -2.98 -21.40 -7.64
N PRO A 92 -2.05 -20.78 -8.39
CA PRO A 92 -1.83 -19.35 -8.29
C PRO A 92 -3.16 -18.63 -8.57
N LYS A 93 -3.50 -17.67 -7.71
CA LYS A 93 -4.72 -16.87 -7.86
C LYS A 93 -4.74 -16.03 -9.13
N PHE A 94 -3.58 -15.89 -9.77
CA PHE A 94 -3.40 -15.11 -10.98
C PHE A 94 -2.67 -15.94 -12.03
N GLN A 95 -3.14 -15.82 -13.27
CA GLN A 95 -2.49 -16.34 -14.45
C GLN A 95 -1.89 -15.18 -15.24
N VAL A 96 -0.61 -15.27 -15.57
CA VAL A 96 0.11 -14.28 -16.37
C VAL A 96 0.38 -14.85 -17.76
N SER A 97 -0.06 -14.13 -18.80
CA SER A 97 0.18 -14.46 -20.19
C SER A 97 1.05 -13.40 -20.84
N TYR A 98 2.09 -13.82 -21.56
CA TYR A 98 2.99 -12.96 -22.31
C TYR A 98 2.57 -12.93 -23.78
N HIS A 99 2.66 -11.75 -24.42
CA HIS A 99 2.28 -11.55 -25.80
C HIS A 99 3.50 -11.15 -26.64
N ASN A 100 3.76 -11.89 -27.73
CA ASN A 100 4.77 -11.52 -28.71
C ASN A 100 4.21 -10.43 -29.64
N VAL A 101 4.95 -9.34 -29.80
CA VAL A 101 4.57 -8.21 -30.66
C VAL A 101 4.94 -8.51 -32.12
N ASP A 102 4.39 -9.59 -32.69
CA ASP A 102 4.37 -9.76 -34.14
C ASP A 102 3.05 -9.14 -34.65
N ASN A 103 3.12 -7.88 -35.06
CA ASN A 103 2.04 -7.14 -35.72
C ASN A 103 0.77 -6.92 -34.87
N MET A 104 0.85 -6.01 -33.90
CA MET A 104 -0.33 -5.28 -33.46
C MET A 104 -0.18 -3.84 -33.94
N ASP A 105 -1.13 -3.43 -34.79
CA ASP A 105 -1.27 -2.07 -35.28
C ASP A 105 -1.06 -1.09 -34.14
N SER A 106 -0.13 -0.15 -34.35
CA SER A 106 0.17 0.98 -33.49
C SER A 106 -0.98 2.00 -33.44
N GLN A 107 -2.21 1.54 -33.26
CA GLN A 107 -3.40 2.36 -33.13
C GLN A 107 -3.68 2.61 -31.65
N LEU A 108 -2.81 3.37 -30.97
CA LEU A 108 -3.17 4.03 -29.70
C LEU A 108 -2.20 5.17 -29.39
N LEU A 109 -2.00 6.09 -30.33
CA LEU A 109 -1.22 7.32 -30.09
C LEU A 109 -1.92 8.54 -30.70
N THR A 110 -3.17 8.80 -30.31
CA THR A 110 -3.80 10.13 -30.44
C THR A 110 -4.94 10.26 -29.42
N ALA A 111 -4.59 10.44 -28.15
CA ALA A 111 -5.46 11.01 -27.13
C ALA A 111 -4.56 11.90 -26.26
N GLY A 112 -5.01 13.10 -25.89
CA GLY A 112 -4.17 14.07 -25.18
C GLY A 112 -3.51 13.43 -23.96
N ASP A 113 -2.21 13.64 -23.77
CA ASP A 113 -1.31 12.90 -22.86
C ASP A 113 -1.90 12.62 -21.46
N ILE A 114 -2.76 13.51 -20.95
CA ILE A 114 -3.44 13.38 -19.66
C ILE A 114 -4.47 12.24 -19.65
N GLU A 115 -5.30 12.06 -20.67
CA GLU A 115 -6.31 10.98 -20.70
C GLU A 115 -5.65 9.59 -20.76
N TYR A 116 -4.52 9.50 -21.45
CA TYR A 116 -3.72 8.28 -21.47
C TYR A 116 -3.13 7.98 -20.09
N LEU A 117 -2.54 8.98 -19.42
CA LEU A 117 -2.00 8.82 -18.05
C LEU A 117 -3.10 8.45 -17.04
N VAL A 118 -4.28 9.09 -17.12
CA VAL A 118 -5.47 8.72 -16.34
C VAL A 118 -5.78 7.24 -16.50
N MET A 119 -5.85 6.77 -17.75
CA MET A 119 -6.18 5.39 -18.06
C MET A 119 -5.14 4.42 -17.50
N GLN A 120 -3.84 4.72 -17.65
CA GLN A 120 -2.78 3.84 -17.17
C GLN A 120 -2.73 3.78 -15.63
N ILE A 121 -2.88 4.91 -14.94
CA ILE A 121 -2.94 4.95 -13.48
C ILE A 121 -4.16 4.18 -12.98
N GLY A 122 -5.33 4.38 -13.60
CA GLY A 122 -6.55 3.65 -13.27
C GLY A 122 -6.39 2.14 -13.45
N ARG A 123 -5.79 1.70 -14.56
CA ARG A 123 -5.47 0.29 -14.82
C ARG A 123 -4.52 -0.28 -13.76
N ALA A 124 -3.39 0.38 -13.50
CA ALA A 124 -2.43 -0.08 -12.50
C ALA A 124 -3.04 -0.19 -11.09
N ARG A 125 -3.86 0.79 -10.69
CA ARG A 125 -4.56 0.78 -9.39
C ARG A 125 -5.63 -0.31 -9.31
N SER A 126 -6.30 -0.63 -10.41
CA SER A 126 -7.29 -1.73 -10.46
C SER A 126 -6.69 -3.11 -10.22
N MET A 127 -5.38 -3.27 -10.46
CA MET A 127 -4.64 -4.51 -10.18
C MET A 127 -4.29 -4.67 -8.69
N SER A 128 -4.46 -3.63 -7.87
CA SER A 128 -4.23 -3.74 -6.43
C SER A 128 -5.42 -4.41 -5.74
N ALA A 129 -5.16 -5.40 -4.87
CA ALA A 129 -6.20 -6.16 -4.17
C ALA A 129 -6.99 -5.34 -3.12
N GLY A 130 -6.63 -4.06 -2.92
CA GLY A 130 -7.40 -3.16 -2.07
C GLY A 130 -8.76 -2.90 -2.70
N ARG A 131 -9.84 -3.03 -1.91
CA ARG A 131 -11.19 -2.60 -2.32
C ARG A 131 -11.24 -1.07 -2.44
N VAL A 132 -10.59 -0.54 -3.46
CA VAL A 132 -10.75 0.83 -3.91
C VAL A 132 -12.05 0.83 -4.71
N SER A 133 -13.07 1.55 -4.27
CA SER A 133 -14.27 1.74 -5.08
C SER A 133 -13.85 2.23 -6.46
N HIS A 134 -14.56 1.83 -7.53
CA HIS A 134 -14.20 2.22 -8.91
C HIS A 134 -13.95 3.74 -9.05
N GLU A 135 -14.65 4.56 -8.25
CA GLU A 135 -14.48 6.02 -8.17
C GLU A 135 -13.11 6.47 -7.65
N LYS A 136 -12.44 5.74 -6.74
CA LYS A 136 -11.14 6.09 -6.16
C LYS A 136 -9.93 5.53 -6.92
N SER A 137 -10.17 4.76 -7.99
CA SER A 137 -9.09 4.18 -8.81
C SER A 137 -8.41 5.24 -9.70
N LYS A 138 -9.13 6.31 -10.03
CA LYS A 138 -8.64 7.44 -10.81
C LYS A 138 -8.13 8.55 -9.86
N PRO A 139 -6.99 9.19 -10.13
CA PRO A 139 -6.61 10.38 -9.38
C PRO A 139 -7.64 11.50 -9.59
N ASP A 140 -8.01 12.18 -8.52
CA ASP A 140 -9.03 13.23 -8.56
C ASP A 140 -8.61 14.40 -9.47
N ALA A 141 -7.30 14.69 -9.53
CA ALA A 141 -6.73 15.68 -10.43
C ALA A 141 -5.30 15.36 -10.86
N PHE A 142 -4.91 15.92 -12.00
CA PHE A 142 -3.53 16.04 -12.43
C PHE A 142 -3.01 17.42 -12.07
N LEU A 143 -1.90 17.43 -11.36
CA LEU A 143 -1.25 18.62 -10.88
C LEU A 143 0.11 18.78 -11.55
N LYS A 144 0.39 19.97 -12.06
CA LYS A 144 1.73 20.35 -12.50
C LYS A 144 2.46 20.99 -11.34
N MET A 145 3.63 20.47 -10.99
CA MET A 145 4.51 21.18 -10.06
C MET A 145 5.04 22.44 -10.75
N ILE A 146 4.67 23.61 -10.24
CA ILE A 146 5.07 24.91 -10.80
C ILE A 146 6.28 25.48 -10.07
N ASN A 147 6.44 25.19 -8.78
CA ASN A 147 7.58 25.62 -7.99
C ASN A 147 8.12 24.50 -7.09
N ASN A 148 9.42 24.57 -6.83
CA ASN A 148 10.14 23.63 -5.97
C ASN A 148 11.31 24.36 -5.30
N TYR A 149 11.09 24.86 -4.08
CA TYR A 149 12.08 25.66 -3.34
C TYR A 149 12.69 24.85 -2.20
N PRO A 150 14.02 24.88 -2.02
CA PRO A 150 14.64 24.33 -0.83
C PRO A 150 14.31 25.20 0.39
N LEU A 151 13.88 24.57 1.48
CA LEU A 151 13.66 25.23 2.78
C LEU A 151 14.87 25.04 3.72
N THR A 152 15.70 24.03 3.47
CA THR A 152 16.96 23.81 4.19
C THR A 152 18.16 24.33 3.42
N ARG A 153 19.23 24.67 4.15
CA ARG A 153 20.51 25.07 3.54
C ARG A 153 21.19 23.87 2.88
N ALA A 154 21.96 24.11 1.81
CA ALA A 154 22.65 23.05 1.07
C ALA A 154 23.61 22.20 1.93
N SER A 155 24.10 22.73 3.05
CA SER A 155 25.01 22.02 3.96
C SER A 155 24.30 21.18 5.04
N HIS A 156 22.97 21.19 5.08
CA HIS A 156 22.21 20.35 6.00
C HIS A 156 22.02 18.96 5.41
N GLU A 157 22.09 17.93 6.26
CA GLU A 157 21.90 16.54 5.87
C GLU A 157 20.48 16.25 5.33
N LYS A 158 19.48 17.01 5.77
CA LYS A 158 18.08 16.86 5.36
C LYS A 158 17.73 17.85 4.25
N ASP A 159 17.21 17.33 3.14
CA ASP A 159 16.59 18.12 2.06
C ASP A 159 15.09 18.27 2.33
N VAL A 160 14.67 19.47 2.76
CA VAL A 160 13.25 19.80 2.98
C VAL A 160 12.85 20.83 1.94
N ARG A 161 11.72 20.61 1.26
CA ARG A 161 11.29 21.44 0.12
C ARG A 161 9.85 21.93 0.25
N HIS A 162 9.61 23.12 -0.30
CA HIS A 162 8.29 23.68 -0.55
C HIS A 162 7.93 23.46 -2.02
N LEU A 163 6.82 22.77 -2.26
CA LEU A 163 6.33 22.43 -3.59
C LEU A 163 5.01 23.17 -3.83
N GLU A 164 4.86 23.76 -5.01
CA GLU A 164 3.61 24.38 -5.44
C GLU A 164 3.08 23.68 -6.68
N PHE A 165 1.78 23.54 -6.74
CA PHE A 165 1.09 22.76 -7.76
C PHE A 165 -0.03 23.60 -8.40
N GLU A 166 -0.19 23.44 -9.71
CA GLU A 166 -1.27 24.02 -10.49
C GLU A 166 -2.12 22.90 -11.11
N PHE A 167 -3.43 23.07 -11.16
CA PHE A 167 -4.33 22.09 -11.77
C PHE A 167 -4.16 22.08 -13.30
N LEU A 168 -3.87 20.89 -13.85
CA LEU A 168 -3.94 20.62 -15.30
C LEU A 168 -5.30 20.07 -15.72
N SER A 169 -6.06 19.53 -14.77
CA SER A 169 -7.40 18.98 -14.96
C SER A 169 -8.44 19.77 -14.15
N GLN A 170 -9.61 19.19 -13.90
CA GLN A 170 -10.63 19.78 -13.05
C GLN A 170 -10.06 20.22 -11.70
N VAL A 171 -10.40 21.45 -11.30
CA VAL A 171 -10.04 22.01 -9.99
C VAL A 171 -10.83 21.29 -8.91
N ILE A 172 -10.11 20.82 -7.89
CA ILE A 172 -10.69 20.23 -6.68
C ILE A 172 -10.71 21.29 -5.59
N GLN A 173 -11.80 21.35 -4.84
CA GLN A 173 -11.90 22.19 -3.65
C GLN A 173 -11.11 21.55 -2.50
N TYR A 174 -10.31 22.35 -1.80
CA TYR A 174 -9.60 21.92 -0.61
C TYR A 174 -9.57 23.06 0.42
N GLU A 175 -9.45 22.69 1.70
CA GLU A 175 -9.33 23.60 2.82
C GLU A 175 -7.98 23.44 3.54
N VAL A 176 -7.64 24.43 4.37
CA VAL A 176 -6.43 24.35 5.20
C VAL A 176 -6.56 23.21 6.21
N GLY A 177 -5.64 22.25 6.11
CA GLY A 177 -5.64 21.05 6.94
C GLY A 177 -5.96 19.77 6.17
N ASP A 178 -6.41 19.89 4.92
CA ASP A 178 -6.54 18.76 4.00
C ASP A 178 -5.18 18.16 3.62
N VAL A 179 -5.22 16.93 3.13
CA VAL A 179 -4.04 16.15 2.75
C VAL A 179 -4.02 15.93 1.25
N LEU A 180 -2.90 16.28 0.63
CA LEU A 180 -2.61 15.92 -0.76
C LEU A 180 -1.89 14.57 -0.78
N GLU A 181 -2.48 13.57 -1.44
CA GLU A 181 -1.81 12.31 -1.76
C GLU A 181 -1.03 12.47 -3.07
N VAL A 182 0.28 12.23 -3.02
CA VAL A 182 1.16 12.24 -4.20
C VAL A 182 1.54 10.81 -4.53
N LEU A 183 1.31 10.41 -5.78
CA LEU A 183 1.74 9.10 -6.29
C LEU A 183 3.18 9.20 -6.83
N PRO A 184 4.17 8.60 -6.16
CA PRO A 184 5.54 8.59 -6.67
C PRO A 184 5.69 7.57 -7.80
N SER A 185 6.66 7.80 -8.67
CA SER A 185 7.22 6.76 -9.54
C SER A 185 8.40 6.08 -8.85
N GLN A 186 8.69 4.84 -9.24
CA GLN A 186 9.87 4.12 -8.77
C GLN A 186 11.15 4.71 -9.38
N ASN A 187 12.28 4.55 -8.69
CA ASN A 187 13.58 4.92 -9.22
C ASN A 187 13.92 4.07 -10.46
N PRO A 188 14.19 4.66 -11.64
CA PRO A 188 14.47 3.90 -12.86
C PRO A 188 15.60 2.86 -12.71
N ALA A 189 16.70 3.21 -12.05
CA ALA A 189 17.81 2.28 -11.85
C ALA A 189 17.44 1.09 -10.95
N ALA A 190 16.52 1.30 -9.99
CA ALA A 190 16.00 0.21 -9.16
C ALA A 190 15.05 -0.70 -9.96
N VAL A 191 14.25 -0.12 -10.86
CA VAL A 191 13.40 -0.88 -11.79
C VAL A 191 14.26 -1.73 -12.72
N ASP A 192 15.29 -1.15 -13.35
CA ASP A 192 16.19 -1.87 -14.24
C ASP A 192 16.90 -3.03 -13.51
N SER A 193 17.38 -2.77 -12.29
CA SER A 193 18.02 -3.79 -11.44
C SER A 193 17.07 -4.93 -11.10
N PHE A 194 15.79 -4.61 -10.83
CA PHE A 194 14.76 -5.60 -10.55
C PHE A 194 14.46 -6.46 -11.78
N LEU A 195 14.24 -5.83 -12.94
CA LEU A 195 13.97 -6.51 -14.20
C LEU A 195 15.11 -7.46 -14.58
N GLN A 196 16.37 -6.99 -14.48
CA GLN A 196 17.55 -7.80 -14.74
C GLN A 196 17.64 -8.99 -13.78
N ARG A 197 17.43 -8.77 -12.47
CA ARG A 197 17.50 -9.82 -11.45
C ARG A 197 16.43 -10.90 -11.68
N CYS A 198 15.25 -10.51 -12.15
CA CYS A 198 14.14 -11.41 -12.43
C CYS A 198 14.15 -11.97 -13.86
N ASN A 199 15.12 -11.59 -14.70
CA ASN A 199 15.19 -11.94 -16.12
C ASN A 199 13.88 -11.61 -16.87
N LEU A 200 13.36 -10.41 -16.63
CA LEU A 200 12.14 -9.89 -17.25
C LEU A 200 12.51 -8.93 -18.39
N ASP A 201 11.75 -9.00 -19.48
CA ASP A 201 11.87 -8.08 -20.61
C ASP A 201 10.98 -6.84 -20.37
N PRO A 202 11.54 -5.61 -20.35
CA PRO A 202 10.77 -4.38 -20.14
C PRO A 202 9.72 -4.10 -21.21
N GLU A 203 9.91 -4.60 -22.43
CA GLU A 203 9.01 -4.33 -23.57
C GLU A 203 7.93 -5.40 -23.74
N SER A 204 7.94 -6.44 -22.90
CA SER A 204 6.96 -7.51 -22.95
C SER A 204 5.58 -7.03 -22.49
N PHE A 205 4.59 -7.17 -23.37
CA PHE A 205 3.19 -6.98 -23.02
C PHE A 205 2.66 -8.20 -22.29
N ILE A 206 2.09 -7.99 -21.10
CA ILE A 206 1.48 -9.06 -20.30
C ILE A 206 0.00 -8.81 -20.05
N THR A 207 -0.74 -9.89 -19.85
CA THR A 207 -2.08 -9.86 -19.27
C THR A 207 -2.10 -10.69 -18.01
N VAL A 208 -2.66 -10.11 -16.93
CA VAL A 208 -2.81 -10.77 -15.64
C VAL A 208 -4.31 -10.98 -15.39
N LEU A 209 -4.74 -12.23 -15.31
CA LEU A 209 -6.13 -12.60 -15.04
C LEU A 209 -6.21 -13.29 -13.68
N THR A 210 -7.30 -13.04 -12.95
CA THR A 210 -7.63 -13.88 -11.80
C THR A 210 -8.02 -15.26 -12.27
N SER A 211 -7.41 -16.30 -11.71
CA SER A 211 -7.87 -17.68 -11.88
C SER A 211 -9.32 -17.75 -11.40
N LYS A 212 -10.23 -18.27 -12.24
CA LYS A 212 -11.61 -18.51 -11.82
C LYS A 212 -11.58 -19.70 -10.86
N ASP A 213 -12.07 -19.48 -9.63
CA ASP A 213 -12.39 -20.56 -8.69
C ASP A 213 -13.49 -21.48 -9.25
#